data_AF-A0A3C1SRV3-F1
#
_entry.id   AF-A0A3C1SRV3-F1
#
_cell.length_a   1.000
_cell.length_b   1.000
_cell.length_c   1.000
_cell.angle_alpha   90.00
_cell.angle_beta   90.00
_cell.angle_gamma   90.00
#
_symmetry.space_group_name_H-M   'P 1'
#
loop_
_entity.id
_entity.type
_entity.pdbx_description
1 polymer ?
#
loop_
_entity_poly.entity_id
_entity_poly.type
_entity_poly.pdbx_seq_one_letter_code
_entity_poly.pdbx_strand_id
1 'polypeptide(L)'
;LMKRMIRAGAAGVHFEDQLASVKKCGHMGGKVLVPSQEAVQKLIAARLAADVYGVPTVLLARTDAEAADLLTSDCDENDKPFCTGERTVEGFYKTKKGLDQAISRGLAYAPYADMVWCETGTPDLNFAKKFAEAIQAKNPGKMLAYNCSPSFNWKKNLDDATIAKFQRELGAMGYKYQFITLAGIHNMWYHMF
;
A
#
# COMPACT_ATOMS: atom_id res chain seq x y z
N LEU A 1 1.83 -8.58 16.64
CA LEU A 1 2.96 -8.19 15.76
C LEU A 1 3.62 -6.88 16.21
N MET A 2 2.90 -5.75 16.21
CA MET A 2 3.44 -4.42 16.54
C MET A 2 4.30 -4.37 17.82
N LYS A 3 3.81 -4.91 18.95
CA LYS A 3 4.59 -5.00 20.21
C LYS A 3 5.95 -5.68 20.05
N ARG A 4 6.07 -6.70 19.18
CA ARG A 4 7.35 -7.39 18.91
C ARG A 4 8.29 -6.52 18.08
N MET A 5 7.76 -5.80 17.09
CA MET A 5 8.54 -4.85 16.27
C MET A 5 9.11 -3.72 17.14
N ILE A 6 8.30 -3.16 18.04
CA ILE A 6 8.74 -2.15 19.00
C ILE A 6 9.86 -2.66 19.89
N ARG A 7 9.69 -3.84 20.50
CA ARG A 7 10.73 -4.47 21.35
C ARG A 7 12.03 -4.74 20.60
N ALA A 8 11.94 -5.00 19.30
CA ALA A 8 13.11 -5.21 18.44
C ALA A 8 13.75 -3.89 17.95
N GLY A 9 13.21 -2.72 18.30
CA GLY A 9 13.76 -1.42 17.94
C GLY A 9 13.33 -0.88 16.59
N ALA A 10 12.23 -1.37 16.00
CA ALA A 10 11.71 -0.86 14.74
C ALA A 10 11.20 0.59 14.88
N ALA A 11 11.69 1.51 14.04
CA ALA A 11 11.25 2.91 14.01
C ALA A 11 9.89 3.11 13.34
N GLY A 12 9.53 2.22 12.41
CA GLY A 12 8.25 2.25 11.71
C GLY A 12 7.78 0.86 11.28
N VAL A 13 6.48 0.70 11.15
CA VAL A 13 5.82 -0.55 10.75
C VAL A 13 4.72 -0.25 9.76
N HIS A 14 4.64 -1.03 8.68
CA HIS A 14 3.53 -0.96 7.74
C HIS A 14 2.58 -2.14 7.92
N PHE A 15 1.29 -1.90 7.75
CA PHE A 15 0.24 -2.92 7.68
C PHE A 15 -0.49 -2.77 6.34
N GLU A 16 -0.95 -3.89 5.77
CA GLU A 16 -1.68 -3.91 4.51
C GLU A 16 -3.10 -4.45 4.66
N ASP A 17 -3.93 -4.21 3.66
CA ASP A 17 -5.36 -4.52 3.62
C ASP A 17 -5.69 -5.85 2.91
N GLN A 18 -4.70 -6.73 2.71
CA GLN A 18 -4.93 -8.09 2.22
C GLN A 18 -5.34 -9.06 3.32
N LEU A 19 -6.11 -10.09 2.96
CA LEU A 19 -6.42 -11.22 3.82
C LEU A 19 -5.14 -12.05 4.09
N ALA A 20 -4.75 -12.17 5.35
CA ALA A 20 -3.47 -12.77 5.75
C ALA A 20 -3.30 -14.24 5.33
N SER A 21 -4.37 -15.05 5.31
CA SER A 21 -4.32 -16.47 4.98
C SER A 21 -4.09 -16.76 3.49
N VAL A 22 -4.36 -15.78 2.62
CA VAL A 22 -4.16 -15.85 1.17
C VAL A 22 -3.32 -14.68 0.67
N LYS A 23 -2.46 -14.16 1.56
CA LYS A 23 -1.60 -13.01 1.30
C LYS A 23 -0.69 -13.29 0.11
N LYS A 24 -0.62 -12.34 -0.82
CA LYS A 24 0.30 -12.40 -1.96
C LYS A 24 1.19 -11.16 -2.00
N CYS A 25 2.41 -11.33 -2.52
CA CYS A 25 3.28 -10.20 -2.82
C CYS A 25 2.55 -9.23 -3.76
N GLY A 26 2.74 -7.92 -3.59
CA GLY A 26 1.95 -6.88 -4.23
C GLY A 26 1.83 -6.98 -5.75
N HIS A 27 2.84 -7.51 -6.42
CA HIS A 27 2.86 -7.66 -7.88
C HIS A 27 2.24 -8.99 -8.38
N MET A 28 1.76 -9.88 -7.50
CA MET A 28 1.18 -11.18 -7.87
C MET A 28 -0.35 -11.10 -7.99
N GLY A 29 -0.93 -11.85 -8.93
CA GLY A 29 -2.38 -11.88 -9.16
C GLY A 29 -3.16 -12.65 -8.08
N GLY A 30 -4.47 -12.36 -7.96
CA GLY A 30 -5.38 -13.03 -7.02
C GLY A 30 -5.18 -12.61 -5.57
N LYS A 31 -4.90 -11.32 -5.35
CA LYS A 31 -4.90 -10.66 -4.02
C LYS A 31 -6.36 -10.50 -3.57
N VAL A 32 -6.61 -10.74 -2.28
CA VAL A 32 -7.95 -10.61 -1.70
C VAL A 32 -7.90 -9.55 -0.60
N LEU A 33 -8.70 -8.50 -0.76
CA LEU A 33 -8.84 -7.42 0.22
C LEU A 33 -9.72 -7.84 1.39
N VAL A 34 -9.45 -7.26 2.56
CA VAL A 34 -10.40 -7.23 3.68
C VAL A 34 -11.29 -5.98 3.60
N PRO A 35 -12.44 -5.93 4.30
CA PRO A 35 -13.25 -4.73 4.34
C PRO A 35 -12.47 -3.54 4.92
N SER A 36 -12.80 -2.32 4.51
CA SER A 36 -12.10 -1.11 4.92
C SER A 36 -12.06 -0.95 6.43
N GLN A 37 -13.18 -1.23 7.11
CA GLN A 37 -13.27 -1.28 8.56
C GLN A 37 -12.29 -2.26 9.20
N GLU A 38 -12.06 -3.44 8.61
CA GLU A 38 -11.14 -4.42 9.17
C GLU A 38 -9.68 -3.96 9.03
N ALA A 39 -9.32 -3.33 7.90
CA ALA A 39 -8.01 -2.72 7.73
C ALA A 39 -7.79 -1.56 8.73
N VAL A 40 -8.80 -0.71 8.93
CA VAL A 40 -8.77 0.35 9.95
C VAL A 40 -8.59 -0.23 11.36
N GLN A 41 -9.30 -1.30 11.72
CA GLN A 41 -9.12 -1.95 13.03
C GLN A 41 -7.67 -2.46 13.23
N LYS A 42 -7.00 -2.94 12.17
CA LYS A 42 -5.57 -3.31 12.25
C LYS A 42 -4.68 -2.10 12.54
N LEU A 43 -4.95 -0.96 11.91
CA LEU A 43 -4.21 0.29 12.15
C LEU A 43 -4.42 0.80 13.58
N ILE A 44 -5.67 0.79 14.07
CA ILE A 44 -6.01 1.15 15.46
C ILE A 44 -5.28 0.23 16.44
N ALA A 45 -5.29 -1.09 16.21
CA ALA A 45 -4.59 -2.04 17.06
C ALA A 45 -3.06 -1.83 17.05
N ALA A 46 -2.49 -1.44 15.91
CA ALA A 46 -1.07 -1.09 15.81
C ALA A 46 -0.76 0.19 16.58
N ARG A 47 -1.56 1.24 16.45
CA ARG A 47 -1.38 2.48 17.21
C ARG A 47 -1.53 2.25 18.71
N LEU A 48 -2.57 1.53 19.14
CA LEU A 48 -2.76 1.15 20.54
C LEU A 48 -1.54 0.41 21.11
N ALA A 49 -0.94 -0.48 20.32
CA ALA A 49 0.26 -1.19 20.75
C ALA A 49 1.49 -0.26 20.89
N ALA A 50 1.61 0.78 20.06
CA ALA A 50 2.65 1.80 20.19
C ALA A 50 2.43 2.68 21.43
N ASP A 51 1.19 3.12 21.65
CA ASP A 51 0.80 3.97 22.78
C ASP A 51 1.02 3.26 24.12
N VAL A 52 0.68 1.97 24.21
CA VAL A 52 0.94 1.14 25.41
C VAL A 52 2.43 1.02 25.73
N TYR A 53 3.30 1.10 24.72
CA TYR A 53 4.76 1.08 24.91
C TYR A 53 5.36 2.48 25.07
N GLY A 54 4.55 3.54 24.96
CA GLY A 54 5.00 4.92 25.08
C GLY A 54 5.99 5.34 23.98
N VAL A 55 5.91 4.74 22.78
CA VAL A 55 6.84 5.04 21.68
C VAL A 55 6.09 5.63 20.47
N PRO A 56 6.61 6.72 19.86
CA PRO A 56 5.99 7.33 18.67
C PRO A 56 6.39 6.58 17.39
N THR A 57 6.10 5.27 17.32
CA THR A 57 6.42 4.45 16.14
C THR A 57 5.66 4.97 14.91
N VAL A 58 6.36 5.13 13.78
CA VAL A 58 5.75 5.54 12.52
C VAL A 58 4.88 4.40 11.98
N LEU A 59 3.60 4.68 11.76
CA LEU A 59 2.62 3.71 11.25
C LEU A 59 2.28 4.02 9.79
N LEU A 60 2.51 3.06 8.91
CA LEU A 60 2.22 3.16 7.48
C LEU A 60 1.03 2.27 7.11
N ALA A 61 0.04 2.84 6.42
CA ALA A 61 -1.07 2.09 5.86
C ALA A 61 -0.82 1.80 4.38
N ARG A 62 -0.68 0.51 4.04
CA ARG A 62 -0.57 0.02 2.66
C ARG A 62 -1.94 -0.41 2.15
N THR A 63 -2.28 -0.02 0.93
CA THR A 63 -3.40 -0.60 0.18
C THR A 63 -2.89 -1.35 -1.05
N ASP A 64 -3.52 -2.50 -1.33
CA ASP A 64 -3.26 -3.32 -2.51
C ASP A 64 -4.38 -3.22 -3.58
N ALA A 65 -5.34 -2.31 -3.38
CA ALA A 65 -6.54 -2.16 -4.20
C ALA A 65 -6.32 -1.71 -5.65
N GLU A 66 -5.11 -1.27 -6.02
CA GLU A 66 -4.77 -0.98 -7.42
C GLU A 66 -4.88 -2.25 -8.29
N ALA A 67 -4.39 -3.37 -7.77
CA ALA A 67 -4.34 -4.64 -8.52
C ALA A 67 -5.24 -5.75 -7.94
N ALA A 68 -5.74 -5.61 -6.71
CA ALA A 68 -6.62 -6.58 -6.07
C ALA A 68 -8.07 -6.43 -6.55
N ASP A 69 -8.61 -7.46 -7.21
CA ASP A 69 -9.98 -7.52 -7.74
C ASP A 69 -10.90 -8.46 -6.93
N LEU A 70 -10.48 -8.84 -5.72
CA LEU A 70 -11.27 -9.67 -4.81
C LEU A 70 -11.38 -9.00 -3.43
N LEU A 71 -12.53 -9.16 -2.80
CA LEU A 71 -12.85 -8.67 -1.46
C LEU A 71 -13.53 -9.78 -0.66
N THR A 72 -13.16 -9.94 0.60
CA THR A 72 -13.73 -11.00 1.46
C THR A 72 -15.22 -10.81 1.77
N SER A 73 -15.69 -9.58 1.95
CA SER A 73 -17.08 -9.28 2.30
C SER A 73 -17.48 -7.86 1.84
N ASP A 74 -18.74 -7.69 1.44
CA ASP A 74 -19.38 -6.42 1.08
C ASP A 74 -20.06 -5.70 2.26
N CYS A 75 -19.70 -6.06 3.50
CA CYS A 75 -20.30 -5.52 4.73
C CYS A 75 -20.00 -4.03 4.99
N ASP A 76 -19.01 -3.45 4.32
CA ASP A 76 -18.59 -2.06 4.50
C ASP A 76 -19.10 -1.17 3.35
N GLU A 77 -19.84 -0.11 3.68
CA GLU A 77 -20.39 0.85 2.72
C GLU A 77 -19.29 1.55 1.89
N ASN A 78 -18.08 1.73 2.42
CA ASN A 78 -16.97 2.33 1.67
C ASN A 78 -16.52 1.44 0.50
N ASP A 79 -16.71 0.12 0.62
CA ASP A 79 -16.24 -0.84 -0.37
C ASP A 79 -17.31 -1.19 -1.43
N LYS A 80 -18.59 -1.05 -1.08
CA LYS A 80 -19.73 -1.38 -1.96
C LYS A 80 -19.70 -0.73 -3.34
N PRO A 81 -19.28 0.55 -3.53
CA PRO A 81 -19.20 1.16 -4.86
C PRO A 81 -18.30 0.41 -5.84
N PHE A 82 -17.35 -0.39 -5.32
CA PHE A 82 -16.40 -1.15 -6.11
C PHE A 82 -16.84 -2.60 -6.35
N CYS A 83 -17.81 -3.13 -5.61
CA CYS A 83 -18.31 -4.48 -5.80
C CYS A 83 -19.03 -4.61 -7.15
N THR A 84 -18.74 -5.68 -7.92
CA THR A 84 -19.39 -5.92 -9.22
C THR A 84 -20.70 -6.70 -9.10
N GLY A 85 -20.96 -7.31 -7.94
CA GLY A 85 -22.06 -8.24 -7.71
C GLY A 85 -21.71 -9.71 -7.99
N GLU A 86 -20.57 -9.99 -8.62
CA GLU A 86 -20.10 -11.36 -8.86
C GLU A 86 -19.34 -11.93 -7.66
N ARG A 87 -19.39 -13.26 -7.51
CA ARG A 87 -18.65 -14.00 -6.45
C ARG A 87 -17.79 -15.13 -7.02
N THR A 88 -16.74 -15.50 -6.29
CA THR A 88 -15.92 -16.70 -6.56
C THR A 88 -16.48 -17.92 -5.85
N VAL A 89 -15.94 -19.11 -6.16
CA VAL A 89 -16.37 -20.38 -5.55
C VAL A 89 -16.06 -20.44 -4.04
N GLU A 90 -15.00 -19.76 -3.61
CA GLU A 90 -14.63 -19.57 -2.20
C GLU A 90 -15.54 -18.56 -1.48
N GLY A 91 -16.39 -17.85 -2.23
CA GLY A 91 -17.32 -16.86 -1.72
C GLY A 91 -16.77 -15.42 -1.68
N PHE A 92 -15.60 -15.14 -2.25
CA PHE A 92 -15.09 -13.77 -2.34
C PHE A 92 -15.91 -12.94 -3.34
N TYR A 93 -16.05 -11.65 -3.09
CA TYR A 93 -16.71 -10.70 -3.96
C TYR A 93 -15.71 -10.15 -4.97
N LYS A 94 -16.08 -10.07 -6.24
CA LYS A 94 -15.25 -9.38 -7.24
C LYS A 94 -15.40 -7.86 -7.12
N THR A 95 -14.28 -7.15 -7.23
CA THR A 95 -14.24 -5.68 -7.17
C THR A 95 -13.59 -5.05 -8.39
N LYS A 96 -13.99 -3.82 -8.69
CA LYS A 96 -13.34 -2.95 -9.67
C LYS A 96 -12.04 -2.40 -9.10
N LYS A 97 -10.94 -3.11 -9.32
CA LYS A 97 -9.58 -2.69 -8.97
C LYS A 97 -9.16 -1.42 -9.69
N GLY A 98 -8.18 -0.72 -9.14
CA GLY A 98 -7.51 0.41 -9.79
C GLY A 98 -7.41 1.64 -8.90
N LEU A 99 -7.17 2.78 -9.55
CA LEU A 99 -6.89 4.06 -8.88
C LEU A 99 -8.03 4.48 -7.94
N ASP A 100 -9.28 4.40 -8.38
CA ASP A 100 -10.41 4.90 -7.59
C ASP A 100 -10.61 4.08 -6.30
N GLN A 101 -10.44 2.75 -6.39
CA GLN A 101 -10.50 1.87 -5.22
C GLN A 101 -9.33 2.15 -4.28
N ALA A 102 -8.11 2.31 -4.82
CA ALA A 102 -6.94 2.67 -4.03
C ALA A 102 -7.10 4.03 -3.32
N ILE A 103 -7.65 5.05 -4.00
CA ILE A 103 -7.93 6.36 -3.41
C ILE A 103 -8.94 6.21 -2.26
N SER A 104 -10.04 5.48 -2.47
CA SER A 104 -11.04 5.24 -1.41
C SER A 104 -10.39 4.61 -0.17
N ARG A 105 -9.58 3.56 -0.34
CA ARG A 105 -8.85 2.92 0.76
C ARG A 105 -7.88 3.89 1.43
N GLY A 106 -7.06 4.60 0.65
CA GLY A 106 -6.10 5.56 1.16
C GLY A 106 -6.74 6.69 1.97
N LEU A 107 -7.90 7.20 1.53
CA LEU A 107 -8.68 8.20 2.26
C LEU A 107 -9.23 7.65 3.58
N ALA A 108 -9.73 6.41 3.58
CA ALA A 108 -10.23 5.76 4.80
C ALA A 108 -9.10 5.52 5.83
N TYR A 109 -7.87 5.26 5.37
CA TYR A 109 -6.74 4.95 6.23
C TYR A 109 -5.97 6.19 6.73
N ALA A 110 -6.03 7.29 5.99
CA ALA A 110 -5.26 8.50 6.28
C ALA A 110 -5.41 9.03 7.73
N PRO A 111 -6.59 8.99 8.39
CA PRO A 111 -6.73 9.43 9.78
C PRO A 111 -6.00 8.54 10.79
N TYR A 112 -5.71 7.29 10.44
CA TYR A 112 -5.19 6.27 11.35
C TYR A 112 -3.70 5.94 11.10
N ALA A 113 -3.07 6.58 10.12
CA ALA A 113 -1.69 6.34 9.74
C ALA A 113 -0.89 7.64 9.55
N ASP A 114 0.41 7.57 9.84
CA ASP A 114 1.35 8.66 9.61
C ASP A 114 1.65 8.80 8.11
N MET A 115 1.70 7.67 7.40
CA MET A 115 1.88 7.63 5.95
C MET A 115 0.92 6.66 5.26
N VAL A 116 0.57 6.97 4.02
CA VAL A 116 -0.23 6.08 3.16
C VAL A 116 0.61 5.62 1.97
N TRP A 117 0.48 4.35 1.61
CA TRP A 117 1.17 3.71 0.50
C TRP A 117 0.17 2.96 -0.37
N CYS A 118 0.10 3.30 -1.65
CA CYS A 118 -0.56 2.48 -2.66
C CYS A 118 0.48 1.59 -3.33
N GLU A 119 0.32 0.26 -3.23
CA GLU A 119 1.14 -0.65 -4.02
C GLU A 119 0.71 -0.61 -5.49
N THR A 120 1.66 -0.48 -6.41
CA THR A 120 1.38 -0.39 -7.85
C THR A 120 2.00 -1.55 -8.63
N GLY A 121 1.36 -1.94 -9.75
CA GLY A 121 1.88 -2.93 -10.69
C GLY A 121 2.96 -2.41 -11.65
N THR A 122 3.03 -1.10 -11.88
CA THR A 122 3.99 -0.45 -12.78
C THR A 122 4.51 0.88 -12.21
N PRO A 123 5.70 1.35 -12.64
CA PRO A 123 6.23 2.64 -12.24
C PRO A 123 5.61 3.75 -13.13
N ASP A 124 4.55 4.39 -12.65
CA ASP A 124 3.83 5.46 -13.36
C ASP A 124 3.70 6.74 -12.51
N LEU A 125 4.37 7.81 -12.94
CA LEU A 125 4.33 9.11 -12.28
C LEU A 125 2.95 9.79 -12.38
N ASN A 126 2.18 9.54 -13.44
CA ASN A 126 0.84 10.10 -13.58
C ASN A 126 -0.13 9.45 -12.60
N PHE A 127 -0.06 8.12 -12.45
CA PHE A 127 -0.80 7.41 -11.42
C PHE A 127 -0.42 7.93 -10.02
N ALA A 128 0.89 8.02 -9.74
CA ALA A 128 1.40 8.49 -8.46
C ALA A 128 0.92 9.92 -8.14
N LYS A 129 0.91 10.81 -9.15
CA LYS A 129 0.42 12.17 -9.00
C LYS A 129 -1.07 12.22 -8.67
N LYS A 130 -1.91 11.50 -9.42
CA LYS A 130 -3.37 11.48 -9.19
C LYS A 130 -3.72 10.92 -7.80
N PHE A 131 -3.04 9.84 -7.38
CA PHE A 131 -3.23 9.30 -6.04
C PHE A 131 -2.83 10.33 -4.98
N ALA A 132 -1.66 10.96 -5.12
CA ALA A 132 -1.19 11.96 -4.18
C ALA A 132 -2.14 13.16 -4.08
N GLU A 133 -2.56 13.74 -5.21
CA GLU A 133 -3.48 14.87 -5.25
C GLU A 133 -4.82 14.54 -4.56
N ALA A 134 -5.37 13.36 -4.80
CA ALA A 134 -6.62 12.93 -4.17
C ALA A 134 -6.50 12.79 -2.64
N ILE A 135 -5.41 12.21 -2.14
CA ILE A 135 -5.16 12.09 -0.70
C ILE A 135 -4.93 13.47 -0.07
N GLN A 136 -4.09 14.30 -0.69
CA GLN A 136 -3.75 15.64 -0.20
C GLN A 136 -4.98 16.58 -0.17
N ALA A 137 -5.90 16.45 -1.13
CA ALA A 137 -7.11 17.28 -1.18
C ALA A 137 -8.01 17.11 0.05
N LYS A 138 -7.99 15.94 0.69
CA LYS A 138 -8.76 15.66 1.92
C LYS A 138 -7.89 15.64 3.18
N ASN A 139 -6.59 15.40 3.03
CA ASN A 139 -5.63 15.30 4.12
C ASN A 139 -4.36 16.12 3.78
N PRO A 140 -4.42 17.46 3.79
CA PRO A 140 -3.28 18.28 3.43
C PRO A 140 -2.05 17.99 4.31
N GLY A 141 -0.90 17.77 3.67
CA GLY A 141 0.35 17.44 4.36
C GLY A 141 0.50 15.95 4.70
N LYS A 142 -0.46 15.08 4.34
CA LYS A 142 -0.32 13.63 4.56
C LYS A 142 0.91 13.11 3.82
N MET A 143 1.83 12.49 4.55
CA MET A 143 3.03 11.91 3.97
C MET A 143 2.68 10.63 3.22
N LEU A 144 3.33 10.40 2.07
CA LEU A 144 3.10 9.22 1.26
C LEU A 144 4.37 8.37 1.18
N ALA A 145 4.19 7.07 0.97
CA ALA A 145 5.26 6.13 0.71
C ALA A 145 5.13 5.47 -0.67
N TYR A 146 6.27 5.18 -1.31
CA TYR A 146 6.31 4.59 -2.64
C TYR A 146 7.35 3.46 -2.70
N ASN A 147 6.92 2.30 -3.21
CA ASN A 147 7.79 1.17 -3.49
C ASN A 147 8.32 1.27 -4.93
N CYS A 148 9.59 1.59 -5.09
CA CYS A 148 10.29 1.50 -6.37
C CYS A 148 10.61 0.02 -6.64
N SER A 149 9.58 -0.75 -7.02
CA SER A 149 9.68 -2.20 -7.06
C SER A 149 10.73 -2.72 -8.06
N PRO A 150 11.59 -3.68 -7.66
CA PRO A 150 12.48 -4.37 -8.58
C PRO A 150 11.75 -5.40 -9.46
N SER A 151 10.48 -5.72 -9.15
CA SER A 151 9.64 -6.55 -10.03
C SER A 151 9.20 -5.81 -11.30
N PHE A 152 9.37 -4.48 -11.34
CA PHE A 152 9.12 -3.71 -12.55
C PHE A 152 10.27 -3.91 -13.53
N ASN A 153 9.94 -4.14 -14.80
CA ASN A 153 10.92 -3.96 -15.86
C ASN A 153 11.03 -2.47 -16.18
N TRP A 154 11.93 -1.75 -15.49
CA TRP A 154 12.07 -0.30 -15.57
C TRP A 154 12.29 0.21 -17.00
N LYS A 155 13.30 -0.32 -17.70
CA LYS A 155 13.63 0.09 -19.08
C LYS A 155 12.59 -0.28 -20.12
N LYS A 156 11.72 -1.26 -19.82
CA LYS A 156 10.58 -1.59 -20.69
C LYS A 156 9.47 -0.53 -20.61
N ASN A 157 9.31 0.13 -19.45
CA ASN A 157 8.21 1.04 -19.19
C ASN A 157 8.61 2.53 -19.25
N LEU A 158 9.88 2.85 -18.99
CA LEU A 158 10.37 4.22 -18.86
C LEU A 158 11.69 4.43 -19.61
N ASP A 159 11.90 5.63 -20.12
CA ASP A 159 13.18 6.08 -20.65
C ASP A 159 14.20 6.41 -19.53
N ASP A 160 15.49 6.41 -19.87
CA ASP A 160 16.57 6.61 -18.90
C ASP A 160 16.51 7.98 -18.20
N ALA A 161 16.03 9.04 -18.88
CA ALA A 161 15.90 10.37 -18.28
C ALA A 161 14.77 10.41 -17.24
N THR A 162 13.67 9.69 -17.50
CA THR A 162 12.55 9.52 -16.57
C THR A 162 12.94 8.67 -15.38
N ILE A 163 13.68 7.57 -15.59
CA ILE A 163 14.24 6.74 -14.51
C ILE A 163 15.12 7.59 -13.59
N ALA A 164 16.03 8.40 -14.15
CA ALA A 164 16.97 9.21 -13.38
C ALA A 164 16.29 10.27 -12.48
N LYS A 165 15.14 10.81 -12.89
CA LYS A 165 14.39 11.81 -12.10
C LYS A 165 13.25 11.24 -11.26
N PHE A 166 12.92 9.96 -11.40
CA PHE A 166 11.69 9.35 -10.89
C PHE A 166 11.45 9.65 -9.40
N GLN A 167 12.45 9.41 -8.55
CA GLN A 167 12.34 9.60 -7.11
C GLN A 167 12.22 11.08 -6.71
N ARG A 168 12.86 11.98 -7.46
CA ARG A 168 12.76 13.42 -7.24
C ARG A 168 11.35 13.93 -7.52
N GLU A 169 10.76 13.49 -8.63
CA GLU A 169 9.38 13.82 -8.99
C GLU A 169 8.39 13.30 -7.93
N LEU A 170 8.57 12.06 -7.48
CA LEU A 170 7.78 11.50 -6.36
C LEU A 170 7.94 12.32 -5.07
N GLY A 171 9.16 12.75 -4.74
CA GLY A 171 9.42 13.56 -3.55
C GLY A 171 8.67 14.90 -3.56
N ALA A 172 8.55 15.52 -4.74
CA ALA A 172 7.78 16.74 -4.97
C ALA A 172 6.26 16.53 -4.81
N MET A 173 5.75 15.34 -5.11
CA MET A 173 4.33 14.97 -4.94
C MET A 173 3.96 14.60 -3.48
N GLY A 174 4.92 14.53 -2.57
CA GLY A 174 4.68 14.18 -1.15
C GLY A 174 5.05 12.74 -0.77
N TYR A 175 5.66 11.97 -1.67
CA TYR A 175 6.23 10.66 -1.34
C TYR A 175 7.56 10.82 -0.58
N LYS A 176 7.46 10.91 0.75
CA LYS A 176 8.59 11.21 1.65
C LYS A 176 9.38 9.96 2.07
N TYR A 177 8.82 8.78 1.89
CA TYR A 177 9.52 7.51 2.12
C TYR A 177 9.48 6.67 0.84
N GLN A 178 10.65 6.44 0.25
CA GLN A 178 10.80 5.71 -1.01
C GLN A 178 11.83 4.60 -0.83
N PHE A 179 11.52 3.40 -1.30
CA PHE A 179 12.35 2.21 -1.05
C PHE A 179 12.27 1.19 -2.18
N ILE A 180 13.32 0.39 -2.33
CA ILE A 180 13.38 -0.76 -3.24
C ILE A 180 13.31 -2.02 -2.38
N THR A 181 12.18 -2.72 -2.41
CA THR A 181 11.87 -3.84 -1.51
C THR A 181 12.88 -4.99 -1.54
N LEU A 182 13.32 -5.40 -2.73
CA LEU A 182 14.18 -6.59 -2.92
C LEU A 182 15.62 -6.23 -3.34
N ALA A 183 16.08 -5.00 -3.08
CA ALA A 183 17.43 -4.57 -3.47
C ALA A 183 18.53 -5.49 -2.92
N GLY A 184 18.45 -5.85 -1.63
CA GLY A 184 19.45 -6.71 -0.98
C GLY A 184 19.52 -8.12 -1.55
N ILE A 185 18.38 -8.75 -1.81
CA ILE A 185 18.36 -10.13 -2.34
C ILE A 185 18.82 -10.19 -3.80
N HIS A 186 18.45 -9.20 -4.63
CA HIS A 186 18.96 -9.09 -5.99
C HIS A 186 20.47 -8.87 -6.02
N ASN A 187 20.99 -7.97 -5.18
CA ASN A 187 22.43 -7.73 -5.08
C ASN A 187 23.19 -8.99 -4.64
N MET A 188 22.73 -9.63 -3.56
CA MET A 188 23.37 -10.82 -3.01
C MET A 188 23.40 -11.99 -4.00
N TRP A 189 22.27 -12.29 -4.64
CA TRP A 189 22.17 -13.44 -5.55
C TRP A 189 22.89 -13.20 -6.88
N TYR A 190 22.79 -11.99 -7.44
CA TYR A 190 23.48 -11.64 -8.68
C TYR A 190 25.01 -11.75 -8.55
N HIS A 191 25.57 -11.33 -7.41
CA HIS A 191 27.02 -11.41 -7.18
C HIS A 191 27.51 -12.79 -6.72
N MET A 192 26.60 -13.71 -6.40
CA MET A 192 26.93 -15.10 -6.06
C MET A 192 26.84 -16.05 -7.25
N PHE A 193 26.05 -15.72 -8.27
CA PHE A 193 25.89 -16.48 -9.52
C PHE A 193 27.12 -16.31 -10.43
#